data_AF-A0A2G6QXY2-F1
#
_entry.id   AF-A0A2G6QXY2-F1
#
_cell.length_a   1.000
_cell.length_b   1.000
_cell.length_c   1.000
_cell.angle_alpha   90.00
_cell.angle_beta   90.00
_cell.angle_gamma   90.00
#
_symmetry.space_group_name_H-M   'P 1'
#
loop_
_entity.id
_entity.type
_entity.pdbx_description
1 polymer ?
#
loop_
_entity_poly.entity_id
_entity_poly.type
_entity_poly.pdbx_seq_one_letter_code
_entity_poly.pdbx_strand_id
1 'polypeptide(L)' 'MTTAFHADATDREGKEILTWDGLGQATRELAQQVVDSNFQPTVIIAVARGGMIPAGALTYALG' A
#
# COMPACT_ATOMS: atom_id res chain seq x y z
N MET A 1 -26.99 -4.74 -14.43
CA MET A 1 -25.60 -5.21 -14.28
C MET A 1 -25.30 -5.29 -12.79
N THR A 2 -24.93 -6.45 -12.27
CA THR A 2 -24.57 -6.62 -10.86
C THR A 2 -23.12 -6.16 -10.68
N THR A 3 -22.93 -4.94 -10.19
CA THR A 3 -21.60 -4.40 -9.87
C THR A 3 -21.00 -5.21 -8.74
N ALA A 4 -19.73 -5.62 -8.87
CA ALA A 4 -18.98 -6.18 -7.76
C ALA A 4 -18.89 -5.10 -6.67
N PHE A 5 -19.29 -5.42 -5.43
CA PHE A 5 -19.20 -4.52 -4.28
C PHE A 5 -17.72 -4.29 -3.90
N HIS A 6 -17.09 -3.38 -4.63
CA HIS A 6 -16.00 -2.58 -4.08
C HIS A 6 -16.60 -1.48 -3.22
N ALA A 7 -15.92 -1.12 -2.13
CA ALA A 7 -16.25 0.07 -1.38
C ALA A 7 -16.00 1.28 -2.30
N ASP A 8 -17.01 1.64 -3.09
CA ASP A 8 -16.99 2.81 -3.94
C ASP A 8 -17.02 4.03 -3.02
N ALA A 9 -15.89 4.74 -2.99
CA ALA A 9 -15.71 5.94 -2.19
C ALA A 9 -15.86 7.20 -3.04
N THR A 10 -16.32 7.08 -4.30
CA THR A 10 -16.43 8.21 -5.23
C THR A 10 -17.25 9.35 -4.62
N ASP A 11 -18.34 9.03 -3.94
CA ASP A 11 -19.27 10.00 -3.34
C ASP A 11 -18.93 10.41 -1.90
N ARG A 12 -17.80 9.93 -1.33
CA ARG A 12 -17.38 10.38 0.01
C ARG A 12 -16.81 11.80 -0.05
N GLU A 13 -17.47 12.70 0.68
CA GLU A 13 -16.93 14.01 1.03
C GLU A 13 -15.72 13.84 1.97
N GLY A 14 -14.69 14.67 1.79
CA GLY A 14 -13.49 14.65 2.64
C GLY A 14 -12.58 13.43 2.49
N LYS A 15 -12.72 12.63 1.42
CA LYS A 15 -11.79 11.52 1.17
C LYS A 15 -10.37 12.03 0.92
N GLU A 16 -9.40 11.36 1.55
CA GLU A 16 -7.99 11.56 1.22
C GLU A 16 -7.67 10.87 -0.11
N ILE A 17 -6.96 11.59 -0.98
CA ILE A 17 -6.55 11.09 -2.30
C ILE A 17 -5.08 10.68 -2.22
N LEU A 18 -4.83 9.38 -2.28
CA LEU A 18 -3.48 8.87 -2.43
C LEU A 18 -3.07 8.94 -3.90
N THR A 19 -2.20 9.90 -4.24
CA THR A 19 -1.62 10.00 -5.58
C THR A 19 -0.57 8.92 -5.80
N TRP A 20 -0.20 8.65 -7.06
CA TRP A 20 0.87 7.70 -7.37
C TRP A 20 2.22 8.12 -6.78
N ASP A 21 2.52 9.42 -6.77
CA ASP A 21 3.73 9.94 -6.12
C ASP A 21 3.65 9.78 -4.59
N GLY A 22 2.48 10.09 -3.99
CA GLY A 22 2.25 9.90 -2.56
C GLY A 22 2.36 8.44 -2.11
N LEU A 23 1.89 7.50 -2.93
CA LEU A 23 2.12 6.06 -2.71
C LEU A 23 3.62 5.74 -2.71
N GLY A 24 4.39 6.31 -3.64
CA GLY A 24 5.84 6.12 -3.72
C GLY A 24 6.56 6.64 -2.48
N GLN A 25 6.19 7.84 -2.02
CA GLN A 25 6.72 8.44 -0.81
C GLN A 25 6.39 7.59 0.42
N ALA A 26 5.10 7.26 0.62
CA ALA A 26 4.64 6.45 1.74
C ALA A 26 5.30 5.06 1.79
N THR A 27 5.54 4.43 0.63
CA THR A 27 6.23 3.14 0.55
C THR A 27 7.68 3.26 1.01
N ARG A 28 8.39 4.32 0.62
CA ARG A 28 9.79 4.55 1.05
C ARG A 28 9.87 4.83 2.55
N GLU A 29 8.95 5.63 3.08
CA GLU A 29 8.86 5.91 4.51
C GLU A 29 8.59 4.63 5.30
N LEU A 30 7.67 3.79 4.84
CA LEU A 30 7.38 2.51 5.48
C LEU A 30 8.58 1.56 5.42
N ALA A 31 9.26 1.47 4.29
CA ALA A 31 10.48 0.66 4.15
C ALA A 31 11.57 1.12 5.14
N GLN A 32 11.75 2.45 5.30
CA GLN A 32 12.70 3.00 6.25
C GLN A 32 12.32 2.64 7.69
N GLN A 33 11.05 2.73 8.06
CA GLN A 33 10.58 2.33 9.39
C GLN A 33 10.86 0.84 9.67
N VAL A 34 10.69 -0.03 8.67
CA VAL A 34 11.04 -1.46 8.79
C VAL A 34 12.54 -1.63 9.05
N VAL A 35 13.40 -0.97 8.27
CA VAL A 35 14.86 -1.04 8.45
C VAL A 35 15.29 -0.51 9.82
N ASP A 36 14.76 0.64 10.23
CA ASP A 36 15.07 1.28 11.53
C ASP A 36 14.64 0.40 12.71
N SER A 37 13.62 -0.45 12.53
CA SER A 37 13.18 -1.40 13.55
C SER A 37 14.13 -2.58 13.76
N ASN A 38 15.15 -2.76 12.92
CA ASN A 38 16.00 -3.95 12.83
C ASN A 38 15.24 -5.25 12.52
N PHE A 39 13.99 -5.15 12.06
CA PHE A 39 13.23 -6.29 11.54
C PHE A 39 13.75 -6.65 10.15
N GLN A 40 14.10 -7.92 9.95
CA GLN A 40 14.64 -8.43 8.68
C GLN A 40 13.61 -9.38 8.05
N PRO A 41 12.61 -8.86 7.33
CA PRO A 41 11.59 -9.68 6.72
C PRO A 41 12.19 -10.53 5.60
N THR A 42 11.92 -11.84 5.64
CA THR A 42 12.25 -12.76 4.54
C THR A 42 11.04 -13.04 3.64
N VAL A 43 9.85 -12.68 4.10
CA VAL A 43 8.58 -12.88 3.40
C VAL A 43 7.72 -11.64 3.59
N ILE A 44 7.07 -11.20 2.50
CA ILE A 44 6.03 -10.17 2.51
C ILE A 44 4.72 -10.84 2.13
N ILE A 45 3.69 -10.71 2.97
CA ILE A 45 2.36 -11.29 2.74
C ILE A 45 1.39 -10.17 2.35
N ALA A 46 0.89 -10.21 1.12
CA ALA A 46 -0.11 -9.26 0.63
C ALA A 46 -1.53 -9.74 0.94
N VAL A 47 -2.32 -8.93 1.65
CA VAL A 47 -3.76 -9.19 1.82
C VAL A 47 -4.51 -8.68 0.60
N ALA A 48 -5.03 -9.61 -0.21
CA ALA A 48 -5.73 -9.28 -1.43
C ALA A 48 -7.12 -8.62 -1.17
N ARG A 49 -7.58 -7.68 -2.01
CA ARG A 49 -6.89 -7.12 -3.20
C ARG A 49 -6.12 -5.83 -2.92
N GLY A 50 -6.48 -5.08 -1.87
CA GLY A 50 -5.89 -3.77 -1.57
C GLY A 50 -4.39 -3.82 -1.30
N GLY A 51 -3.88 -4.93 -0.77
CA GLY A 51 -2.46 -5.11 -0.45
C GLY A 51 -1.55 -5.35 -1.64
N MET A 52 -2.06 -5.65 -2.85
CA MET A 52 -1.21 -6.08 -3.97
C MET A 52 -0.21 -5.00 -4.41
N ILE A 53 -0.68 -3.77 -4.56
CA ILE A 53 0.16 -2.64 -4.99
C ILE A 53 1.19 -2.24 -3.92
N PRO A 54 0.81 -1.96 -2.66
CA PRO A 54 1.78 -1.58 -1.64
C PRO A 54 2.75 -2.72 -1.30
N ALA A 55 2.31 -3.98 -1.32
CA ALA A 55 3.21 -5.11 -1.07
C ALA A 55 4.27 -5.24 -2.17
N GLY A 56 3.87 -5.16 -3.45
CA GLY A 56 4.84 -5.22 -4.56
C GLY A 56 5.84 -4.05 -4.52
N ALA A 57 5.37 -2.84 -4.20
CA ALA A 57 6.23 -1.67 -4.04
C ALA A 57 7.20 -1.83 -2.85
N LEU A 58 6.72 -2.37 -1.72
CA LEU A 58 7.52 -2.59 -0.52
C LEU A 58 8.56 -3.70 -0.73
N THR A 59 8.22 -4.78 -1.46
CA THR A 59 9.20 -5.80 -1.87
C THR A 59 10.35 -5.15 -2.64
N TYR A 60 10.05 -4.29 -3.62
CA TYR A 60 11.10 -3.61 -4.38
C TYR A 60 11.95 -2.66 -3.52
N ALA A 61 11.34 -1.99 -2.54
CA ALA A 61 12.02 -1.03 -1.69
C ALA A 61 12.94 -1.69 -0.64
N LEU A 62 12.58 -2.87 -0.14
CA LEU A 62 13.34 -3.59 0.89
C LEU A 62 14.48 -4.45 0.33
N GLY A 63 14.47 -4.75 -0.98
CA GLY A 63 15.47 -5.59 -1.64
C GLY A 63 15.11 -7.06 -1.61
#